data_AF-A0A3D4NYZ5-F1
#
_entry.id   AF-A0A3D4NYZ5-F1
#
_cell.length_a   1.000
_cell.length_b   1.000
_cell.length_c   1.000
_cell.angle_alpha   90.00
_cell.angle_beta   90.00
_cell.angle_gamma   90.00
#
_symmetry.space_group_name_H-M   'P 1'
#
loop_
_entity.id
_entity.type
_entity.pdbx_description
1 polymer ?
#
loop_
_entity_poly.entity_id
_entity_poly.type
_entity_poly.pdbx_seq_one_letter_code
_entity_poly.pdbx_strand_id
1 'polypeptide(L)'
;MKETRSVISACLACALFSFYGTDIRSKAVTGTQDWTRVELVFESGANDVLSLNCLFGGWGKATGTAWFDDVELELLSGRALKPQVTVEATKTLAPLSKYIYGQFIEHLGRCIYQGVWAEMLEDRKFFYAVNTPDSVWKSSGEPHSVWMNPVVAYVGVHAVEVRLKGNGRPGGISQGDLAIIERKSYAGRIVLSADPGALPIEVSLVWGDGVEDRQAVSIDDIGNDYRTFPVSFTAGASTENARLEIWSRGGESFRVGAVSLMPADNIEGFRPEVLALLKELDSPVYRWPGGNFVSGYNWKDGIGDPDRRPPRKNPAWLGIEHNDVGVHEYLDLMR
;
A
#
# COMPACT_ATOMS: atom_id res chain seq x y z
N MET A 1 8.05 -25.48 40.67
CA MET A 1 9.39 -25.90 40.18
C MET A 1 10.45 -25.45 41.17
N LYS A 2 11.61 -26.11 41.19
CA LYS A 2 12.80 -25.70 41.95
C LYS A 2 13.93 -25.48 40.98
N GLU A 3 14.74 -24.48 41.27
CA GLU A 3 15.97 -24.18 40.56
C GLU A 3 17.14 -24.28 41.54
N THR A 4 18.21 -24.93 41.11
CA THR A 4 19.43 -25.13 41.91
C THR A 4 20.65 -24.81 41.06
N ARG A 5 21.61 -24.05 41.62
CA ARG A 5 22.75 -23.48 40.89
C ARG A 5 23.97 -23.22 41.76
N SER A 6 25.12 -23.02 41.13
CA SER A 6 26.35 -22.55 41.79
C SER A 6 26.75 -21.16 41.27
N VAL A 7 27.09 -20.23 42.17
CA VAL A 7 27.48 -18.85 41.84
C VAL A 7 28.74 -18.43 42.62
N ILE A 8 29.66 -17.74 41.95
CA ILE A 8 30.79 -17.03 42.59
C ILE A 8 30.72 -15.55 42.24
N SER A 9 30.99 -14.65 43.20
CA SER A 9 31.14 -13.21 42.95
C SER A 9 32.38 -12.65 43.64
N ALA A 10 33.43 -12.36 42.86
CA ALA A 10 34.75 -11.94 43.38
C ALA A 10 34.87 -10.43 43.71
N CYS A 11 33.76 -9.74 44.01
CA CYS A 11 33.75 -8.33 44.39
C CYS A 11 32.58 -8.00 45.33
N LEU A 12 32.52 -6.77 45.84
CA LEU A 12 31.41 -6.24 46.68
C LEU A 12 30.07 -6.10 45.92
N ALA A 13 30.01 -6.50 44.64
CA ALA A 13 28.82 -6.43 43.80
C ALA A 13 27.96 -7.71 43.86
N CYS A 14 26.66 -7.53 43.69
CA CYS A 14 25.63 -8.57 43.81
C CYS A 14 25.43 -9.34 42.50
N ALA A 15 25.60 -10.66 42.54
CA ALA A 15 25.15 -11.60 41.51
C ALA A 15 23.82 -12.25 41.94
N LEU A 16 22.85 -12.41 41.04
CA LEU A 16 21.57 -13.07 41.31
C LEU A 16 20.96 -13.69 40.06
N PHE A 17 19.96 -14.54 40.26
CA PHE A 17 19.10 -15.05 39.19
C PHE A 17 17.71 -14.41 39.26
N SER A 18 17.11 -14.17 38.10
CA SER A 18 15.71 -13.75 38.00
C SER A 18 15.05 -14.32 36.75
N PHE A 19 13.73 -14.35 36.75
CA PHE A 19 12.95 -14.67 35.55
C PHE A 19 12.42 -13.38 34.91
N TYR A 20 12.72 -13.18 33.63
CA TYR A 20 12.29 -12.02 32.85
C TYR A 20 10.76 -11.87 32.89
N GLY A 21 10.29 -10.65 33.12
CA GLY A 21 8.85 -10.35 33.19
C GLY A 21 8.15 -10.82 34.47
N THR A 22 8.90 -11.24 35.50
CA THR A 22 8.35 -11.66 36.80
C THR A 22 9.11 -11.03 37.97
N ASP A 23 8.51 -11.08 39.17
CA ASP A 23 9.16 -10.68 40.42
C ASP A 23 9.97 -11.82 41.07
N ILE A 24 10.04 -12.98 40.42
CA ILE A 24 10.74 -14.16 40.95
C ILE A 24 12.24 -13.96 40.77
N ARG A 25 12.97 -13.98 41.90
CA ARG A 25 14.43 -13.82 41.93
C ARG A 25 15.06 -14.54 43.11
N SER A 26 16.32 -14.94 42.94
CA SER A 26 17.14 -15.48 44.03
C SER A 26 17.56 -14.39 45.01
N LYS A 27 18.07 -14.81 46.17
CA LYS A 27 18.89 -13.92 47.00
C LYS A 27 20.18 -13.55 46.27
N ALA A 28 20.65 -12.34 46.53
CA ALA A 28 21.93 -11.82 46.09
C ALA A 28 23.12 -12.59 46.68
N VAL A 29 24.14 -12.85 45.87
CA VAL A 29 25.46 -13.37 46.29
C VAL A 29 26.51 -12.27 46.10
N THR A 30 27.31 -12.01 47.13
CA THR A 30 28.32 -10.93 47.14
C THR A 30 29.58 -11.38 47.87
N GLY A 31 30.77 -10.99 47.40
CA GLY A 31 32.02 -11.09 48.14
C GLY A 31 32.52 -12.52 48.41
N THR A 32 32.14 -13.49 47.57
CA THR A 32 32.57 -14.89 47.70
C THR A 32 33.70 -15.19 46.72
N GLN A 33 34.72 -15.92 47.17
CA GLN A 33 35.82 -16.39 46.31
C GLN A 33 35.72 -17.89 45.99
N ASP A 34 34.63 -18.54 46.39
CA ASP A 34 34.34 -19.95 46.18
C ASP A 34 32.84 -20.15 45.86
N TRP A 35 32.50 -21.28 45.25
CA TRP A 35 31.17 -21.60 44.73
C TRP A 35 30.14 -21.59 45.85
N THR A 36 29.10 -20.77 45.67
CA THR A 36 27.95 -20.69 46.56
C THR A 36 26.73 -21.28 45.88
N ARG A 37 26.15 -22.33 46.47
CA ARG A 37 24.90 -22.91 45.96
C ARG A 37 23.74 -21.95 46.21
N VAL A 38 23.01 -21.62 45.16
CA VAL A 38 21.79 -20.80 45.18
C VAL A 38 20.63 -21.69 44.78
N GLU A 39 19.57 -21.67 45.60
CA GLU A 39 18.34 -22.42 45.33
C GLU A 39 17.12 -21.51 45.44
N LEU A 40 16.16 -21.71 44.56
CA LEU A 40 14.90 -20.97 44.50
C LEU A 40 13.77 -21.93 44.14
N VAL A 41 12.71 -21.93 44.96
CA VAL A 41 11.45 -22.62 44.62
C VAL A 41 10.46 -21.58 44.15
N PHE A 42 9.84 -21.81 43.01
CA PHE A 42 8.87 -20.88 42.42
C PHE A 42 7.73 -21.59 41.68
N GLU A 43 6.62 -20.90 41.50
CA GLU A 43 5.49 -21.33 40.68
C GLU A 43 5.53 -20.61 39.33
N SER A 44 5.45 -21.34 38.23
CA SER A 44 5.40 -20.74 36.88
C SER A 44 4.06 -20.08 36.54
N GLY A 45 3.02 -20.33 37.35
CA GLY A 45 1.66 -19.87 37.06
C GLY A 45 1.12 -20.50 35.78
N ALA A 46 0.54 -19.67 34.91
CA ALA A 46 0.04 -20.08 33.59
C ALA A 46 1.10 -20.00 32.47
N ASN A 47 2.34 -19.63 32.79
CA ASN A 47 3.40 -19.51 31.79
C ASN A 47 3.93 -20.89 31.41
N ASP A 48 3.96 -21.15 30.11
CA ASP A 48 4.54 -22.32 29.47
C ASP A 48 6.00 -22.10 29.02
N VAL A 49 6.46 -20.84 29.03
CA VAL A 49 7.84 -20.42 28.76
C VAL A 49 8.34 -19.51 29.87
N LEU A 50 9.58 -19.72 30.31
CA LEU A 50 10.28 -18.87 31.27
C LEU A 50 11.68 -18.54 30.77
N SER A 51 12.02 -17.25 30.78
CA SER A 51 13.36 -16.78 30.43
C SER A 51 14.12 -16.43 31.69
N LEU A 52 15.21 -17.14 31.90
CA LEU A 52 16.07 -16.99 33.05
C LEU A 52 17.23 -16.03 32.75
N ASN A 53 17.48 -15.11 33.68
CA ASN A 53 18.60 -14.19 33.63
C ASN A 53 19.62 -14.49 34.73
N CYS A 54 20.90 -14.55 34.36
CA CYS A 54 22.03 -14.53 35.27
C CYS A 54 22.56 -13.10 35.34
N LEU A 55 22.28 -12.38 36.43
CA LEU A 55 22.52 -10.95 36.54
C LEU A 55 23.72 -10.66 37.45
N PHE A 56 24.64 -9.84 36.96
CA PHE A 56 25.72 -9.25 37.75
C PHE A 56 25.49 -7.73 37.86
N GLY A 57 25.38 -7.22 39.10
CA GLY A 57 25.06 -5.81 39.36
C GLY A 57 23.57 -5.46 39.41
N GLY A 58 22.69 -6.45 39.27
CA GLY A 58 21.25 -6.24 39.28
C GLY A 58 20.82 -5.27 38.18
N TRP A 59 20.24 -4.12 38.57
CA TRP A 59 19.79 -3.04 37.68
C TRP A 59 20.66 -1.77 37.75
N GLY A 60 21.81 -1.83 38.44
CA GLY A 60 22.74 -0.71 38.62
C GLY A 60 24.07 -0.91 37.89
N LYS A 61 25.00 0.04 38.06
CA LYS A 61 26.39 -0.10 37.56
C LYS A 61 27.20 -0.94 38.56
N ALA A 62 27.76 -2.04 38.11
CA ALA A 62 28.67 -2.89 38.89
C ALA A 62 30.00 -3.10 38.15
N THR A 63 31.06 -3.38 38.92
CA THR A 63 32.39 -3.73 38.42
C THR A 63 32.85 -5.04 39.06
N GLY A 64 33.67 -5.82 38.35
CA GLY A 64 34.16 -7.12 38.79
C GLY A 64 33.65 -8.27 37.91
N THR A 65 33.71 -9.50 38.43
CA THR A 65 33.32 -10.72 37.72
C THR A 65 32.46 -11.60 38.60
N ALA A 66 31.43 -12.20 37.98
CA ALA A 66 30.66 -13.29 38.55
C ALA A 66 30.65 -14.47 37.58
N TRP A 67 30.65 -15.68 38.13
CA TRP A 67 30.55 -16.92 37.38
C TRP A 67 29.30 -17.68 37.83
N PHE A 68 28.67 -18.34 36.87
CA PHE A 68 27.45 -19.11 37.06
C PHE A 68 27.69 -20.47 36.42
N ASP A 69 27.39 -21.54 37.14
CA ASP A 69 27.56 -22.91 36.64
C ASP A 69 26.50 -23.84 37.23
N ASP A 70 26.37 -25.02 36.62
CA ASP A 70 25.44 -26.09 37.01
C ASP A 70 23.99 -25.59 37.16
N VAL A 71 23.49 -24.89 36.13
CA VAL A 71 22.12 -24.38 36.09
C VAL A 71 21.13 -25.51 35.84
N GLU A 72 20.35 -25.86 36.85
CA GLU A 72 19.32 -26.89 36.76
C GLU A 72 17.92 -26.37 37.14
N LEU A 73 16.90 -26.88 36.44
CA LEU A 73 15.49 -26.68 36.76
C LEU A 73 14.81 -28.04 36.98
N GLU A 74 14.28 -28.24 38.17
CA GLU A 74 13.61 -29.45 38.61
C GLU A 74 12.10 -29.22 38.78
N LEU A 75 11.28 -30.05 38.14
CA LEU A 75 9.83 -30.04 38.35
C LEU A 75 9.48 -30.74 39.66
N LEU A 76 9.28 -29.96 40.72
CA LEU A 76 8.83 -30.51 42.02
C LEU A 76 7.39 -31.04 42.00
N SER A 77 6.49 -30.31 41.36
CA SER A 77 5.07 -30.65 41.24
C SER A 77 4.46 -29.80 40.13
N GLY A 78 3.38 -30.31 39.53
CA GLY A 78 2.64 -29.62 38.48
C GLY A 78 1.15 -29.93 38.58
N ARG A 79 0.31 -28.94 38.26
CA ARG A 79 -1.12 -29.17 38.11
C ARG A 79 -1.36 -29.90 36.78
N ALA A 80 -1.96 -31.08 36.81
CA ALA A 80 -2.50 -31.69 35.61
C ALA A 80 -3.74 -30.91 35.15
N LEU A 81 -3.64 -30.17 34.05
CA LEU A 81 -4.80 -29.56 33.42
C LEU A 81 -5.59 -30.66 32.70
N LYS A 82 -6.86 -30.83 33.07
CA LYS A 82 -7.82 -31.71 32.39
C LYS A 82 -8.94 -30.85 31.80
N PRO A 83 -8.66 -30.02 30.79
CA PRO A 83 -9.70 -29.19 30.18
C PRO A 83 -10.78 -30.12 29.61
N GLN A 84 -12.04 -29.75 29.87
CA GLN A 84 -13.21 -30.44 29.32
C GLN A 84 -14.05 -29.41 28.59
N VAL A 85 -14.49 -29.76 27.38
CA VAL A 85 -15.46 -28.99 26.61
C VAL A 85 -16.72 -29.83 26.49
N THR A 86 -17.85 -29.26 26.89
CA THR A 86 -19.16 -29.86 26.73
C THR A 86 -19.93 -29.07 25.69
N VAL A 87 -20.44 -29.74 24.65
CA VAL A 87 -21.29 -29.12 23.62
C VAL A 87 -22.72 -29.60 23.83
N GLU A 88 -23.62 -28.68 24.19
CA GLU A 88 -25.05 -28.98 24.40
C GLU A 88 -25.81 -28.95 23.06
N ALA A 89 -25.77 -30.03 22.29
CA ALA A 89 -26.39 -30.10 20.96
C ALA A 89 -27.93 -29.93 20.95
N THR A 90 -28.60 -30.12 22.08
CA THR A 90 -30.07 -29.95 22.21
C THR A 90 -30.49 -28.54 22.57
N LYS A 91 -29.55 -27.65 22.91
CA LYS A 91 -29.82 -26.29 23.35
C LYS A 91 -29.52 -25.30 22.23
N THR A 92 -30.55 -24.93 21.48
CA THR A 92 -30.45 -23.87 20.46
C THR A 92 -30.50 -22.50 21.13
N LEU A 93 -29.50 -21.65 20.86
CA LEU A 93 -29.46 -20.25 21.30
C LEU A 93 -30.00 -19.31 20.22
N ALA A 94 -29.96 -18.01 20.47
CA ALA A 94 -30.30 -17.01 19.47
C ALA A 94 -29.43 -17.17 18.20
N PRO A 95 -29.97 -16.93 17.00
CA PRO A 95 -29.20 -16.98 15.76
C PRO A 95 -27.98 -16.05 15.83
N LEU A 96 -26.88 -16.50 15.25
CA LEU A 96 -25.70 -15.65 15.08
C LEU A 96 -26.05 -14.50 14.13
N SER A 97 -25.70 -13.27 14.50
CA SER A 97 -25.86 -12.13 13.60
C SER A 97 -25.04 -12.37 12.34
N LYS A 98 -25.65 -12.19 11.15
CA LYS A 98 -24.91 -12.27 9.89
C LYS A 98 -23.74 -11.28 9.86
N TYR A 99 -23.87 -10.12 10.50
CA TYR A 99 -22.84 -9.07 10.52
C TYR A 99 -21.70 -9.29 11.51
N ILE A 100 -21.60 -10.46 12.14
CA ILE A 100 -20.51 -10.73 13.09
C ILE A 100 -19.15 -10.83 12.39
N TYR A 101 -19.14 -11.29 11.13
CA TYR A 101 -17.98 -11.30 10.27
C TYR A 101 -18.21 -10.26 9.18
N GLY A 102 -17.33 -9.27 9.14
CA GLY A 102 -17.37 -8.18 8.18
C GLY A 102 -15.96 -7.81 7.76
N GLN A 103 -15.86 -7.01 6.71
CA GLN A 103 -14.60 -6.59 6.14
C GLN A 103 -14.37 -5.10 6.29
N PHE A 104 -13.11 -4.73 6.19
CA PHE A 104 -12.65 -3.36 6.34
C PHE A 104 -11.76 -3.02 5.14
N ILE A 105 -12.08 -1.93 4.45
CA ILE A 105 -11.28 -1.42 3.33
C ILE A 105 -11.09 0.09 3.48
N GLU A 106 -9.89 0.57 3.16
CA GLU A 106 -9.56 1.99 3.10
C GLU A 106 -8.53 2.23 2.00
N HIS A 107 -8.29 3.49 1.65
CA HIS A 107 -7.28 3.90 0.68
C HIS A 107 -5.86 3.83 1.31
N LEU A 108 -5.49 2.63 1.76
CA LEU A 108 -4.21 2.27 2.37
C LEU A 108 -3.46 1.29 1.47
N GLY A 109 -2.18 1.59 1.21
CA GLY A 109 -1.34 0.78 0.34
C GLY A 109 -1.99 0.60 -1.04
N ARG A 110 -2.10 -0.65 -1.47
CA ARG A 110 -2.73 -1.03 -2.75
C ARG A 110 -4.11 -1.67 -2.56
N CYS A 111 -4.82 -1.34 -1.48
CA CYS A 111 -6.14 -1.93 -1.22
C CYS A 111 -7.15 -1.48 -2.28
N ILE A 112 -7.37 -0.17 -2.43
CA ILE A 112 -8.28 0.38 -3.45
C ILE A 112 -7.55 0.59 -4.78
N TYR A 113 -6.66 1.58 -4.83
CA TYR A 113 -5.87 1.85 -6.03
C TYR A 113 -4.81 0.78 -6.25
N GLN A 114 -4.68 0.34 -7.50
CA GLN A 114 -3.87 -0.82 -7.90
C GLN A 114 -4.29 -2.15 -7.26
N GLY A 115 -5.43 -2.17 -6.55
CA GLY A 115 -6.04 -3.34 -5.94
C GLY A 115 -7.42 -3.58 -6.53
N VAL A 116 -8.48 -3.29 -5.76
CA VAL A 116 -9.87 -3.50 -6.23
C VAL A 116 -10.19 -2.63 -7.47
N TRP A 117 -9.68 -1.40 -7.52
CA TRP A 117 -9.87 -0.48 -8.64
C TRP A 117 -8.95 -0.84 -9.82
N ALA A 118 -9.49 -0.82 -11.04
CA ALA A 118 -8.83 -1.34 -12.23
C ALA A 118 -7.94 -0.30 -12.95
N GLU A 119 -7.95 0.97 -12.54
CA GLU A 119 -7.06 1.99 -13.12
C GLU A 119 -5.61 1.56 -13.03
N MET A 120 -4.92 1.63 -14.17
CA MET A 120 -3.52 1.24 -14.29
C MET A 120 -2.58 2.43 -14.15
N LEU A 121 -3.05 3.63 -14.49
CA LEU A 121 -2.24 4.85 -14.45
C LEU A 121 -2.24 5.44 -13.05
N GLU A 122 -1.03 5.68 -12.54
CA GLU A 122 -0.85 6.48 -11.34
C GLU A 122 -0.81 7.97 -11.70
N ASP A 123 -1.19 8.80 -10.72
CA ASP A 123 -1.22 10.26 -10.88
C ASP A 123 -1.91 10.73 -12.17
N ARG A 124 -3.01 10.08 -12.53
CA ARG A 124 -3.78 10.30 -13.77
C ARG A 124 -4.29 11.73 -14.00
N LYS A 125 -4.27 12.55 -12.95
CA LYS A 125 -4.69 13.97 -12.91
C LYS A 125 -3.52 14.91 -12.60
N PHE A 126 -2.29 14.40 -12.71
CA PHE A 126 -1.04 15.14 -12.64
C PHE A 126 -0.92 16.00 -11.38
N PHE A 127 -1.20 15.46 -10.19
CA PHE A 127 -0.96 16.16 -8.94
C PHE A 127 0.51 16.56 -8.83
N TYR A 128 1.43 15.63 -9.14
CA TYR A 128 2.85 15.93 -9.20
C TYR A 128 3.22 16.51 -10.56
N ALA A 129 4.11 17.50 -10.54
CA ALA A 129 4.69 18.03 -11.76
C ALA A 129 5.50 16.95 -12.49
N VAL A 130 5.29 16.83 -13.80
CA VAL A 130 6.03 15.90 -14.67
C VAL A 130 7.54 16.08 -14.46
N ASN A 131 8.29 14.98 -14.48
CA ASN A 131 9.74 14.91 -14.22
C ASN A 131 10.21 15.18 -12.79
N THR A 132 9.32 15.46 -11.84
CA THR A 132 9.73 15.53 -10.42
C THR A 132 10.01 14.12 -9.85
N PRO A 133 10.77 13.99 -8.74
CA PRO A 133 11.07 12.70 -8.13
C PRO A 133 9.82 11.88 -7.76
N ASP A 134 8.75 12.57 -7.32
CA ASP A 134 7.49 11.93 -6.91
C ASP A 134 6.55 11.64 -8.09
N SER A 135 6.84 12.17 -9.28
CA SER A 135 6.00 11.97 -10.46
C SER A 135 6.41 10.72 -11.23
N VAL A 136 5.44 9.84 -11.45
CA VAL A 136 5.52 8.70 -12.37
C VAL A 136 5.55 9.12 -13.85
N TRP A 137 5.10 10.34 -14.15
CA TRP A 137 5.07 10.88 -15.50
C TRP A 137 6.41 11.51 -15.87
N LYS A 138 6.94 11.11 -17.04
CA LYS A 138 8.19 11.62 -17.60
C LYS A 138 7.94 12.27 -18.95
N SER A 139 8.65 13.36 -19.23
CA SER A 139 8.63 13.96 -20.58
C SER A 139 9.25 13.02 -21.60
N SER A 140 8.66 12.94 -22.78
CA SER A 140 9.16 12.18 -23.92
C SER A 140 9.45 13.11 -25.10
N GLY A 141 10.42 12.73 -25.94
CA GLY A 141 10.82 13.52 -27.10
C GLY A 141 11.69 14.73 -26.75
N GLU A 142 11.33 15.91 -27.24
CA GLU A 142 12.17 17.10 -27.15
C GLU A 142 12.33 17.61 -25.69
N PRO A 143 13.57 17.87 -25.24
CA PRO A 143 13.82 18.36 -23.88
C PRO A 143 13.09 19.69 -23.60
N HIS A 144 12.61 19.85 -22.37
CA HIS A 144 11.95 21.06 -21.87
C HIS A 144 10.67 21.47 -22.65
N SER A 145 10.06 20.53 -23.37
CA SER A 145 8.76 20.74 -24.03
C SER A 145 7.58 20.72 -23.05
N VAL A 146 7.74 20.16 -21.85
CA VAL A 146 6.65 19.95 -20.89
C VAL A 146 6.67 20.98 -19.77
N TRP A 147 5.51 21.59 -19.52
CA TRP A 147 5.29 22.62 -18.52
C TRP A 147 4.04 22.31 -17.70
N MET A 148 4.07 22.64 -16.40
CA MET A 148 2.87 22.59 -15.56
C MET A 148 2.23 23.98 -15.53
N ASN A 149 1.07 24.14 -16.15
CA ASN A 149 0.41 25.43 -16.33
C ASN A 149 -0.80 25.57 -15.39
N PRO A 150 -0.76 26.50 -14.41
CA PRO A 150 -1.85 26.69 -13.44
C PRO A 150 -3.06 27.45 -14.01
N VAL A 151 -2.89 28.19 -15.12
CA VAL A 151 -3.95 29.04 -15.70
C VAL A 151 -4.96 28.22 -16.49
N VAL A 152 -4.51 27.12 -17.09
CA VAL A 152 -5.32 26.23 -17.93
C VAL A 152 -5.64 24.90 -17.24
N ALA A 153 -5.62 24.87 -15.89
CA ALA A 153 -5.88 23.66 -15.14
C ALA A 153 -7.27 23.06 -15.48
N TYR A 154 -7.30 21.77 -15.83
CA TYR A 154 -8.56 21.03 -16.02
C TYR A 154 -9.20 20.64 -14.68
N VAL A 155 -8.35 20.19 -13.76
CA VAL A 155 -8.65 19.73 -12.41
C VAL A 155 -7.39 19.90 -11.56
N GLY A 156 -7.52 20.04 -10.24
CA GLY A 156 -6.37 20.26 -9.36
C GLY A 156 -5.80 21.67 -9.50
N VAL A 157 -4.47 21.80 -9.42
CA VAL A 157 -3.77 23.10 -9.36
C VAL A 157 -3.05 23.49 -10.65
N HIS A 158 -2.91 22.55 -11.59
CA HIS A 158 -2.28 22.77 -12.90
C HIS A 158 -2.75 21.73 -13.91
N ALA A 159 -2.46 21.98 -15.19
CA ALA A 159 -2.51 20.95 -16.23
C ALA A 159 -1.12 20.79 -16.85
N VAL A 160 -0.89 19.64 -17.49
CA VAL A 160 0.28 19.44 -18.34
C VAL A 160 0.06 20.22 -19.63
N GLU A 161 0.99 21.11 -19.97
CA GLU A 161 1.07 21.81 -21.25
C GLU A 161 2.35 21.40 -21.97
N VAL A 162 2.22 20.79 -23.14
CA VAL A 162 3.34 20.41 -24.01
C VAL A 162 3.45 21.46 -25.10
N ARG A 163 4.60 22.14 -25.16
CA ARG A 163 4.92 23.19 -26.12
C ARG A 163 5.89 22.66 -27.16
N LEU A 164 5.43 22.58 -28.40
CA LEU A 164 6.21 22.05 -29.51
C LEU A 164 6.93 23.18 -30.24
N LYS A 165 8.06 22.87 -30.89
CA LYS A 165 8.87 23.85 -31.63
C LYS A 165 8.54 23.96 -33.11
N GLY A 166 7.73 23.04 -33.65
CA GLY A 166 7.38 23.03 -35.08
C GLY A 166 8.50 22.59 -36.01
N ASN A 167 9.52 21.91 -35.47
CA ASN A 167 10.67 21.40 -36.22
C ASN A 167 10.51 19.90 -36.59
N GLY A 168 9.31 19.33 -36.41
CA GLY A 168 9.00 17.92 -36.67
C GLY A 168 9.54 16.93 -35.62
N ARG A 169 10.24 17.41 -34.58
CA ARG A 169 10.65 16.57 -33.44
C ARG A 169 9.44 16.32 -32.54
N PRO A 170 9.31 15.12 -31.96
CA PRO A 170 8.19 14.80 -31.11
C PRO A 170 8.35 15.48 -29.75
N GLY A 171 7.26 15.88 -29.11
CA GLY A 171 7.22 16.30 -27.71
C GLY A 171 5.99 15.73 -27.02
N GLY A 172 6.14 15.32 -25.76
CA GLY A 172 5.07 14.65 -25.04
C GLY A 172 5.40 14.22 -23.63
N ILE A 173 4.56 13.33 -23.09
CA ILE A 173 4.73 12.68 -21.80
C ILE A 173 4.53 11.17 -21.92
N SER A 174 5.03 10.44 -20.93
CA SER A 174 4.86 9.00 -20.82
C SER A 174 4.83 8.54 -19.37
N GLN A 175 4.15 7.43 -19.12
CA GLN A 175 4.20 6.67 -17.86
C GLN A 175 4.47 5.21 -18.21
N GLY A 176 5.49 4.63 -17.56
CA GLY A 176 5.93 3.25 -17.75
C GLY A 176 5.43 2.30 -16.66
N ASP A 177 6.11 1.16 -16.54
CA ASP A 177 5.89 0.13 -15.52
C ASP A 177 4.45 -0.42 -15.50
N LEU A 178 3.84 -0.50 -16.69
CA LEU A 178 2.49 -1.05 -16.87
C LEU A 178 2.56 -2.54 -17.18
N ALA A 179 1.84 -3.33 -16.39
CA ALA A 179 1.64 -4.75 -16.66
C ALA A 179 0.49 -4.96 -17.65
N ILE A 180 0.82 -5.51 -18.82
CA ILE A 180 -0.14 -5.89 -19.87
C ILE A 180 0.01 -7.35 -20.28
N ILE A 181 -1.05 -7.91 -20.85
CA ILE A 181 -1.17 -9.31 -21.25
C ILE A 181 -1.44 -9.36 -22.76
N GLU A 182 -0.69 -10.19 -23.49
CA GLU A 182 -0.87 -10.43 -24.92
C GLU A 182 -2.34 -10.71 -25.25
N ARG A 183 -2.86 -10.06 -26.30
CA ARG A 183 -4.24 -10.16 -26.81
C ARG A 183 -5.31 -9.63 -25.86
N LYS A 184 -4.95 -9.14 -24.67
CA LYS A 184 -5.90 -8.45 -23.79
C LYS A 184 -6.17 -7.04 -24.32
N SER A 185 -7.45 -6.65 -24.28
CA SER A 185 -7.86 -5.29 -24.63
C SER A 185 -7.81 -4.38 -23.42
N TYR A 186 -7.41 -3.13 -23.65
CA TYR A 186 -7.31 -2.06 -22.67
C TYR A 186 -8.06 -0.86 -23.20
N ALA A 187 -8.95 -0.31 -22.40
CA ALA A 187 -9.79 0.82 -22.80
C ALA A 187 -9.66 1.95 -21.78
N GLY A 188 -9.86 3.16 -22.25
CA GLY A 188 -9.73 4.34 -21.42
C GLY A 188 -10.15 5.59 -22.15
N ARG A 189 -9.66 6.71 -21.64
CA ARG A 189 -9.97 8.03 -22.16
C ARG A 189 -8.88 9.01 -21.83
N ILE A 190 -8.75 10.04 -22.64
CA ILE A 190 -7.83 11.15 -22.41
C ILE A 190 -8.59 12.47 -22.56
N VAL A 191 -8.32 13.41 -21.66
CA VAL A 191 -8.89 14.75 -21.71
C VAL A 191 -7.87 15.70 -22.30
N LEU A 192 -8.17 16.25 -23.49
CA LEU A 192 -7.24 17.07 -24.27
C LEU A 192 -7.86 18.43 -24.65
N SER A 193 -6.99 19.43 -24.71
CA SER A 193 -7.19 20.73 -25.39
C SER A 193 -5.95 20.96 -26.24
N ALA A 194 -6.08 21.50 -27.45
CA ALA A 194 -4.92 21.73 -28.31
C ALA A 194 -5.12 22.94 -29.22
N ASP A 195 -4.02 23.62 -29.49
CA ASP A 195 -3.94 24.59 -30.57
C ASP A 195 -3.91 23.82 -31.91
N PRO A 196 -4.50 24.33 -33.01
CA PRO A 196 -4.61 23.58 -34.27
C PRO A 196 -3.26 23.10 -34.83
N GLY A 197 -2.20 23.88 -34.64
CA GLY A 197 -0.85 23.54 -35.10
C GLY A 197 -0.17 22.46 -34.27
N ALA A 198 -0.72 22.05 -33.12
CA ALA A 198 -0.20 20.95 -32.32
C ALA A 198 -0.68 19.58 -32.81
N LEU A 199 -1.61 19.51 -33.75
CA LEU A 199 -2.21 18.26 -34.22
C LEU A 199 -1.32 17.53 -35.24
N PRO A 200 -1.46 16.20 -35.37
CA PRO A 200 -2.28 15.31 -34.53
C PRO A 200 -1.62 14.99 -33.18
N ILE A 201 -2.43 14.60 -32.19
CA ILE A 201 -1.91 14.02 -30.93
C ILE A 201 -2.02 12.51 -31.02
N GLU A 202 -0.90 11.81 -30.83
CA GLU A 202 -0.85 10.36 -30.78
C GLU A 202 -0.81 9.86 -29.34
N VAL A 203 -1.72 8.94 -29.01
CA VAL A 203 -1.72 8.19 -27.75
C VAL A 203 -1.38 6.74 -28.06
N SER A 204 -0.26 6.25 -27.52
CA SER A 204 0.26 4.92 -27.82
C SER A 204 0.40 4.07 -26.57
N LEU A 205 -0.07 2.83 -26.61
CA LEU A 205 0.35 1.78 -25.67
C LEU A 205 1.51 1.02 -26.30
N VAL A 206 2.66 1.00 -25.63
CA VAL A 206 3.90 0.44 -26.14
C VAL A 206 4.38 -0.68 -25.22
N TRP A 207 4.71 -1.84 -25.78
CA TRP A 207 5.07 -3.05 -25.05
C TRP A 207 6.46 -3.61 -25.38
N GLY A 208 7.21 -2.91 -26.24
CA GLY A 208 8.59 -3.25 -26.59
C GLY A 208 9.35 -2.09 -27.21
N ASP A 209 10.51 -2.40 -27.77
CA ASP A 209 11.43 -1.43 -28.38
C ASP A 209 11.37 -1.44 -29.91
N GLY A 210 10.73 -2.45 -30.51
CA GLY A 210 10.45 -2.51 -31.93
C GLY A 210 9.49 -1.39 -32.36
N VAL A 211 9.60 -0.99 -33.62
CA VAL A 211 8.73 0.04 -34.22
C VAL A 211 7.26 -0.36 -34.15
N GLU A 212 6.98 -1.66 -34.30
CA GLU A 212 5.64 -2.25 -34.27
C GLU A 212 5.23 -2.78 -32.89
N ASP A 213 6.08 -2.65 -31.86
CA ASP A 213 5.78 -3.12 -30.50
C ASP A 213 4.86 -2.14 -29.75
N ARG A 214 3.84 -1.63 -30.44
CA ARG A 214 2.90 -0.63 -29.97
C ARG A 214 1.60 -0.66 -30.75
N GLN A 215 0.59 -0.03 -30.17
CA GLN A 215 -0.58 0.43 -30.90
C GLN A 215 -0.82 1.91 -30.59
N ALA A 216 -1.05 2.70 -31.63
CA ALA A 216 -1.32 4.13 -31.54
C ALA A 216 -2.75 4.47 -31.92
N VAL A 217 -3.31 5.47 -31.24
CA VAL A 217 -4.58 6.13 -31.57
C VAL A 217 -4.24 7.59 -31.90
N SER A 218 -4.55 8.02 -33.13
CA SER A 218 -4.39 9.42 -33.57
C SER A 218 -5.67 10.20 -33.27
N ILE A 219 -5.51 11.39 -32.67
CA ILE A 219 -6.61 12.30 -32.37
C ILE A 219 -6.35 13.63 -33.10
N ASP A 220 -7.15 13.87 -34.13
CA ASP A 220 -6.90 14.93 -35.12
C ASP A 220 -7.95 16.06 -35.06
N ASP A 221 -9.01 15.90 -34.28
CA ASP A 221 -10.03 16.93 -34.02
C ASP A 221 -10.02 17.31 -32.54
N ILE A 222 -9.17 18.27 -32.18
CA ILE A 222 -9.10 18.85 -30.84
C ILE A 222 -9.22 20.36 -30.96
N GLY A 223 -10.02 20.95 -30.08
CA GLY A 223 -10.20 22.40 -30.02
C GLY A 223 -9.48 22.98 -28.80
N ASN A 224 -9.65 24.29 -28.61
CA ASN A 224 -9.05 25.01 -27.48
C ASN A 224 -9.68 24.64 -26.13
N ASP A 225 -10.93 24.15 -26.12
CA ASP A 225 -11.59 23.67 -24.92
C ASP A 225 -11.29 22.19 -24.66
N TYR A 226 -11.21 21.84 -23.37
CA TYR A 226 -11.02 20.45 -22.97
C TYR A 226 -12.18 19.57 -23.41
N ARG A 227 -11.87 18.51 -24.17
CA ARG A 227 -12.77 17.44 -24.55
C ARG A 227 -12.20 16.09 -24.14
N THR A 228 -13.09 15.13 -23.92
CA THR A 228 -12.72 13.76 -23.59
C THR A 228 -12.73 12.92 -24.85
N PHE A 229 -11.66 12.16 -25.07
CA PHE A 229 -11.48 11.30 -26.23
C PHE A 229 -11.29 9.86 -25.76
N PRO A 230 -12.08 8.89 -26.26
CA PRO A 230 -11.88 7.49 -25.93
C PRO A 230 -10.59 6.97 -26.58
N VAL A 231 -9.89 6.08 -25.89
CA VAL A 231 -8.75 5.34 -26.43
C VAL A 231 -8.92 3.86 -26.14
N SER A 232 -8.48 3.02 -27.06
CA SER A 232 -8.56 1.57 -26.93
C SER A 232 -7.36 0.91 -27.59
N PHE A 233 -6.84 -0.11 -26.93
CA PHE A 233 -5.67 -0.86 -27.35
C PHE A 233 -5.92 -2.36 -27.20
N THR A 234 -5.26 -3.18 -28.00
CA THR A 234 -5.13 -4.63 -27.82
C THR A 234 -3.65 -4.94 -27.82
N ALA A 235 -3.14 -5.42 -26.69
CA ALA A 235 -1.71 -5.62 -26.50
C ALA A 235 -1.17 -6.72 -27.43
N GLY A 236 -0.07 -6.44 -28.12
CA GLY A 236 0.62 -7.41 -28.98
C GLY A 236 1.55 -8.37 -28.25
N ALA A 237 1.88 -8.10 -26.98
CA ALA A 237 2.75 -8.92 -26.13
C ALA A 237 2.39 -8.76 -24.65
N SER A 238 2.77 -9.74 -23.82
CA SER A 238 2.75 -9.62 -22.37
C SER A 238 4.05 -9.01 -21.87
N THR A 239 3.97 -8.02 -20.98
CA THR A 239 5.14 -7.39 -20.35
C THR A 239 4.73 -6.64 -19.09
N GLU A 240 5.66 -6.46 -18.16
CA GLU A 240 5.51 -5.59 -16.97
C GLU A 240 6.10 -4.19 -17.19
N ASN A 241 6.75 -3.97 -18.34
CA ASN A 241 7.44 -2.72 -18.68
C ASN A 241 6.74 -1.97 -19.82
N ALA A 242 5.43 -2.17 -20.01
CA ALA A 242 4.70 -1.39 -20.99
C ALA A 242 4.62 0.07 -20.55
N ARG A 243 4.36 0.95 -21.52
CA ARG A 243 4.25 2.39 -21.30
C ARG A 243 3.12 2.99 -22.12
N LEU A 244 2.44 3.97 -21.54
CA LEU A 244 1.54 4.86 -22.27
C LEU A 244 2.32 6.11 -22.68
N GLU A 245 2.36 6.41 -23.97
CA GLU A 245 2.99 7.61 -24.53
C GLU A 245 1.91 8.55 -25.12
N ILE A 246 2.00 9.85 -24.84
CA ILE A 246 1.12 10.89 -25.37
C ILE A 246 2.00 11.98 -25.98
N TRP A 247 1.99 12.16 -27.29
CA TRP A 247 2.94 13.05 -27.96
C TRP A 247 2.43 13.58 -29.30
N SER A 248 3.14 14.57 -29.84
CA SER A 248 2.90 15.14 -31.17
C SER A 248 4.19 15.67 -31.80
N ARG A 249 4.20 15.80 -33.14
CA ARG A 249 5.27 16.46 -33.94
C ARG A 249 4.87 17.84 -34.48
N GLY A 250 3.72 18.35 -34.06
CA GLY A 250 3.20 19.67 -34.47
C GLY A 250 4.08 20.84 -34.04
N GLY A 251 3.58 22.06 -34.22
CA GLY A 251 4.29 23.30 -33.97
C GLY A 251 3.80 24.21 -32.86
N GLU A 252 2.67 23.89 -32.24
CA GLU A 252 2.06 24.69 -31.17
C GLU A 252 1.94 23.89 -29.86
N SER A 253 0.96 24.20 -29.02
CA SER A 253 0.80 23.54 -27.72
C SER A 253 -0.43 22.67 -27.64
N PHE A 254 -0.33 21.59 -26.86
CA PHE A 254 -1.48 20.84 -26.39
C PHE A 254 -1.43 20.66 -24.89
N ARG A 255 -2.59 20.42 -24.27
CA ARG A 255 -2.74 20.23 -22.83
C ARG A 255 -3.42 18.92 -22.53
N VAL A 256 -2.93 18.24 -21.49
CA VAL A 256 -3.51 16.99 -20.97
C VAL A 256 -4.10 17.28 -19.59
N GLY A 257 -5.41 17.08 -19.46
CA GLY A 257 -6.15 17.34 -18.21
C GLY A 257 -6.23 16.12 -17.29
N ALA A 258 -6.57 14.96 -17.85
CA ALA A 258 -6.66 13.68 -17.17
C ALA A 258 -6.50 12.53 -18.18
N VAL A 259 -6.08 11.36 -17.73
CA VAL A 259 -5.92 10.18 -18.60
C VAL A 259 -6.23 8.88 -17.87
N SER A 260 -6.95 7.97 -18.51
CA SER A 260 -7.35 6.65 -17.98
C SER A 260 -6.85 5.54 -18.86
N LEU A 261 -6.44 4.44 -18.24
CA LEU A 261 -6.29 3.17 -18.91
C LEU A 261 -6.65 2.02 -17.95
N MET A 262 -7.59 1.18 -18.37
CA MET A 262 -8.04 0.02 -17.61
C MET A 262 -8.07 -1.21 -18.53
N PRO A 263 -7.95 -2.43 -17.99
CA PRO A 263 -8.39 -3.63 -18.70
C PRO A 263 -9.84 -3.46 -19.18
N ALA A 264 -10.12 -3.74 -20.45
CA ALA A 264 -11.44 -3.49 -21.04
C ALA A 264 -12.56 -4.39 -20.47
N ASP A 265 -12.17 -5.46 -19.77
CA ASP A 265 -13.05 -6.39 -19.04
C ASP A 265 -13.32 -5.96 -17.58
N ASN A 266 -12.90 -4.76 -17.18
CA ASN A 266 -13.30 -4.19 -15.89
C ASN A 266 -14.83 -4.10 -15.76
N ILE A 267 -15.32 -4.22 -14.52
CA ILE A 267 -16.75 -4.13 -14.20
C ILE A 267 -16.95 -2.82 -13.44
N GLU A 268 -17.54 -1.82 -14.10
CA GLU A 268 -17.76 -0.48 -13.51
C GLU A 268 -16.49 0.13 -12.87
N GLY A 269 -15.34 -0.10 -13.51
CA GLY A 269 -14.02 0.34 -13.03
C GLY A 269 -13.33 -0.58 -12.03
N PHE A 270 -13.96 -1.68 -11.61
CA PHE A 270 -13.37 -2.67 -10.70
C PHE A 270 -12.79 -3.88 -11.43
N ARG A 271 -11.79 -4.51 -10.81
CA ARG A 271 -11.14 -5.71 -11.34
C ARG A 271 -12.04 -6.94 -11.19
N PRO A 272 -12.42 -7.63 -12.28
CA PRO A 272 -13.37 -8.74 -12.22
C PRO A 272 -12.88 -9.90 -11.34
N GLU A 273 -11.58 -10.18 -11.35
CA GLU A 273 -10.96 -11.22 -10.53
C GLU A 273 -11.00 -10.90 -9.03
N VAL A 274 -10.83 -9.62 -8.67
CA VAL A 274 -10.93 -9.18 -7.27
C VAL A 274 -12.38 -9.19 -6.81
N LEU A 275 -13.31 -8.76 -7.66
CA LEU A 275 -14.74 -8.86 -7.38
C LEU A 275 -15.19 -10.31 -7.13
N ALA A 276 -14.66 -11.27 -7.92
CA ALA A 276 -14.95 -12.68 -7.71
C ALA A 276 -14.49 -13.16 -6.32
N LEU A 277 -13.28 -12.76 -5.88
CA LEU A 277 -12.77 -13.08 -4.55
C LEU A 277 -13.57 -12.40 -3.43
N LEU A 278 -14.00 -11.15 -3.62
CA LEU A 278 -14.86 -10.45 -2.65
C LEU A 278 -16.22 -11.14 -2.51
N LYS A 279 -16.78 -11.65 -3.62
CA LYS A 279 -18.01 -12.45 -3.62
C LYS A 279 -17.82 -13.80 -2.95
N GLU A 280 -16.69 -14.48 -3.19
CA GLU A 280 -16.35 -15.75 -2.53
C GLU A 280 -16.17 -15.59 -1.01
N LEU A 281 -15.60 -14.46 -0.58
CA LEU A 281 -15.47 -14.11 0.83
C LEU A 281 -16.82 -13.91 1.54
N ASP A 282 -17.89 -13.68 0.77
CA ASP A 282 -19.29 -13.54 1.21
C ASP A 282 -19.45 -12.64 2.45
N SER A 283 -18.74 -11.52 2.44
CA SER A 283 -18.81 -10.58 3.55
C SER A 283 -20.10 -9.76 3.48
N PRO A 284 -20.96 -9.79 4.51
CA PRO A 284 -22.23 -9.08 4.53
C PRO A 284 -22.10 -7.58 4.76
N VAL A 285 -20.89 -7.10 5.07
CA VAL A 285 -20.60 -5.68 5.25
C VAL A 285 -19.15 -5.38 4.92
N TYR A 286 -18.93 -4.28 4.22
CA TYR A 286 -17.62 -3.65 4.09
C TYR A 286 -17.68 -2.31 4.80
N ARG A 287 -16.69 -2.01 5.63
CA ARG A 287 -16.50 -0.69 6.23
C ARG A 287 -15.56 0.11 5.34
N TRP A 288 -16.07 1.16 4.70
CA TRP A 288 -15.37 2.14 3.88
C TRP A 288 -15.93 3.54 4.22
N PRO A 289 -15.19 4.66 4.06
CA PRO A 289 -13.79 4.82 3.65
C PRO A 289 -12.85 4.75 4.86
N GLY A 290 -13.02 3.75 5.72
CA GLY A 290 -12.66 3.85 7.14
C GLY A 290 -11.16 3.94 7.47
N GLY A 291 -10.82 3.61 8.71
CA GLY A 291 -9.43 3.64 9.19
C GLY A 291 -8.95 5.06 9.43
N ASN A 292 -7.65 5.31 9.22
CA ASN A 292 -7.08 6.63 9.40
C ASN A 292 -7.36 7.53 8.19
N PHE A 293 -7.60 6.95 7.01
CA PHE A 293 -7.93 7.70 5.79
C PHE A 293 -9.12 8.65 5.98
N VAL A 294 -10.19 8.18 6.63
CA VAL A 294 -11.41 8.98 6.83
C VAL A 294 -11.17 10.29 7.58
N SER A 295 -10.12 10.38 8.41
CA SER A 295 -9.78 11.58 9.21
C SER A 295 -9.53 12.82 8.35
N GLY A 296 -9.03 12.63 7.11
CA GLY A 296 -8.76 13.70 6.15
C GLY A 296 -9.61 13.64 4.88
N TYR A 297 -10.56 12.71 4.80
CA TYR A 297 -11.35 12.48 3.60
C TYR A 297 -12.51 13.47 3.49
N ASN A 298 -12.65 14.11 2.33
CA ASN A 298 -13.81 14.93 1.99
C ASN A 298 -14.65 14.23 0.94
N TRP A 299 -15.76 13.63 1.37
CA TRP A 299 -16.66 12.87 0.48
C TRP A 299 -17.16 13.66 -0.73
N LYS A 300 -17.25 15.00 -0.64
CA LYS A 300 -17.68 15.87 -1.76
C LYS A 300 -16.69 15.87 -2.91
N ASP A 301 -15.40 15.66 -2.62
CA ASP A 301 -14.37 15.56 -3.65
C ASP A 301 -14.51 14.25 -4.44
N GLY A 302 -15.28 13.27 -3.92
CA GLY A 302 -15.59 11.99 -4.55
C GLY A 302 -16.90 11.94 -5.34
N ILE A 303 -17.54 13.08 -5.66
CA ILE A 303 -18.84 13.13 -6.35
C ILE A 303 -18.68 13.64 -7.78
N GLY A 304 -19.47 13.11 -8.71
CA GLY A 304 -19.56 13.60 -10.09
C GLY A 304 -18.58 12.91 -11.02
N ASP A 305 -18.21 13.58 -12.11
CA ASP A 305 -17.24 13.04 -13.08
C ASP A 305 -15.87 12.77 -12.44
N PRO A 306 -15.37 11.52 -12.41
CA PRO A 306 -14.06 11.17 -11.85
C PRO A 306 -12.89 12.02 -12.37
N ASP A 307 -12.95 12.47 -13.62
CA ASP A 307 -11.87 13.28 -14.20
C ASP A 307 -11.87 14.72 -13.67
N ARG A 308 -13.00 15.21 -13.14
CA ARG A 308 -13.16 16.53 -12.53
C ARG A 308 -12.99 16.53 -11.01
N ARG A 309 -12.85 15.35 -10.39
CA ARG A 309 -12.63 15.20 -8.95
C ARG A 309 -11.19 15.58 -8.59
N PRO A 310 -10.97 16.52 -7.66
CA PRO A 310 -9.63 17.04 -7.39
C PRO A 310 -8.75 15.99 -6.71
N PRO A 311 -7.51 15.76 -7.17
CA PRO A 311 -6.56 14.95 -6.41
C PRO A 311 -6.14 15.69 -5.13
N ARG A 312 -6.03 14.97 -4.02
CA ARG A 312 -5.66 15.51 -2.69
C ARG A 312 -4.49 14.74 -2.11
N LYS A 313 -3.64 15.42 -1.35
CA LYS A 313 -2.67 14.70 -0.51
C LYS A 313 -3.41 13.94 0.59
N ASN A 314 -3.10 12.66 0.75
CA ASN A 314 -3.62 11.84 1.84
C ASN A 314 -2.76 12.10 3.10
N PRO A 315 -3.31 12.72 4.16
CA PRO A 315 -2.54 13.04 5.36
C PRO A 315 -2.20 11.79 6.20
N ALA A 316 -2.94 10.69 6.02
CA ALA A 316 -2.73 9.46 6.78
C ALA A 316 -1.61 8.59 6.19
N TRP A 317 -1.51 8.51 4.85
CA TRP A 317 -0.72 7.46 4.18
C TRP A 317 0.31 7.95 3.15
N LEU A 318 0.78 9.21 3.26
CA LEU A 318 1.82 9.85 2.42
C LEU A 318 1.56 9.91 0.89
N GLY A 319 0.56 9.20 0.37
CA GLY A 319 0.20 9.17 -1.05
C GLY A 319 -0.80 10.25 -1.48
N ILE A 320 -1.28 10.12 -2.72
CA ILE A 320 -2.31 10.98 -3.31
C ILE A 320 -3.64 10.22 -3.37
N GLU A 321 -4.69 10.87 -2.91
CA GLU A 321 -6.06 10.46 -3.11
C GLU A 321 -6.56 11.06 -4.42
N HIS A 322 -6.74 10.24 -5.45
CA HIS A 322 -7.24 10.69 -6.75
C HIS A 322 -8.73 11.02 -6.73
N ASN A 323 -9.49 10.51 -5.76
CA ASN A 323 -10.95 10.51 -5.69
C ASN A 323 -11.63 9.78 -6.85
N ASP A 324 -10.95 8.79 -7.46
CA ASP A 324 -11.54 7.97 -8.53
C ASP A 324 -12.59 7.00 -7.97
N VAL A 325 -12.33 6.43 -6.79
CA VAL A 325 -13.31 5.65 -6.04
C VAL A 325 -13.93 6.54 -4.97
N GLY A 326 -15.11 7.06 -5.27
CA GLY A 326 -15.93 7.85 -4.37
C GLY A 326 -17.14 7.07 -3.86
N VAL A 327 -18.14 7.80 -3.36
CA VAL A 327 -19.36 7.20 -2.81
C VAL A 327 -20.14 6.41 -3.86
N HIS A 328 -20.17 6.89 -5.12
CA HIS A 328 -20.89 6.21 -6.20
C HIS A 328 -20.26 4.86 -6.52
N GLU A 329 -18.95 4.84 -6.78
CA GLU A 329 -18.23 3.62 -7.10
C GLU A 329 -18.27 2.64 -5.93
N TYR A 330 -18.19 3.12 -4.69
CA TYR A 330 -18.37 2.26 -3.51
C TYR A 330 -19.77 1.63 -3.45
N LEU A 331 -20.82 2.38 -3.76
CA LEU A 331 -22.17 1.81 -3.81
C LEU A 331 -22.31 0.79 -4.94
N ASP A 332 -21.68 1.01 -6.08
CA ASP A 332 -21.66 0.06 -7.19
C ASP A 332 -20.87 -1.21 -6.86
N LEU A 333 -19.78 -1.10 -6.10
CA LEU A 333 -19.03 -2.25 -5.58
C LEU A 333 -19.89 -3.15 -4.68
N MET A 334 -20.85 -2.56 -3.96
CA MET A 334 -21.73 -3.25 -3.02
C MET A 334 -23.02 -3.81 -3.64
N ARG A 335 -23.25 -3.61 -4.94
CA ARG A 335 -24.44 -4.09 -5.66
C ARG A 335 -24.31 -5.55 -6.12
#